data_AF-B9XFV3-F1
#
_entry.id   AF-B9XFV3-F1
#
_cell.length_a   1.000
_cell.length_b   1.000
_cell.length_c   1.000
_cell.angle_alpha   90.00
_cell.angle_beta   90.00
_cell.angle_gamma   90.00
#
_symmetry.space_group_name_H-M   'P 1'
#
loop_
_entity.id
_entity.type
_entity.pdbx_description
1 polymer ?
#
loop_
_entity_poly.entity_id
_entity_poly.type
_entity_poly.pdbx_seq_one_letter_code
_entity_poly.pdbx_strand_id
1 'polypeptide(L)'
;MKAKYSLVDAEEAIRRRFAKDNFKGQLKYDAGKVKETDSWWYIPYTWIGCRGMIVSKSDLYVNWLGSALSLEECFWGHEHRIYCDLVDFTFALNTSRELAGKIITRFQHLKPDSKGRLPMEPVWYRDSEIEQILLTDFPTFKRHNVWYGIPELKHAWNQEGLRFTSMLSKVP
;
A
#
# COMPACT_ATOMS: atom_id res chain seq x y z
N MET A 1 14.04 -17.08 -13.01
CA MET A 1 15.01 -15.99 -12.78
C MET A 1 15.38 -16.05 -11.29
N LYS A 2 16.66 -16.18 -10.90
CA LYS A 2 17.02 -16.19 -9.46
C LYS A 2 16.69 -14.83 -8.86
N ALA A 3 16.13 -14.81 -7.65
CA ALA A 3 15.90 -13.57 -6.93
C ALA A 3 17.24 -12.83 -6.75
N LYS A 4 17.25 -11.53 -7.09
CA LYS A 4 18.46 -10.69 -7.04
C LYS A 4 18.97 -10.48 -5.62
N TYR A 5 18.05 -10.51 -4.65
CA TYR A 5 18.33 -10.29 -3.24
C TYR A 5 17.93 -11.51 -2.41
N SER A 6 18.50 -11.59 -1.22
CA SER A 6 18.27 -12.64 -0.22
C SER A 6 17.43 -12.12 0.96
N LEU A 7 17.00 -13.04 1.84
CA LEU A 7 16.34 -12.66 3.09
C LEU A 7 17.24 -11.77 3.98
N VAL A 8 18.56 -11.98 3.95
CA VAL A 8 19.53 -11.15 4.70
C VAL A 8 19.49 -9.69 4.22
N ASP A 9 19.38 -9.49 2.90
CA ASP A 9 19.23 -8.15 2.33
C ASP A 9 17.91 -7.49 2.74
N ALA A 10 16.83 -8.29 2.84
CA ALA A 10 15.53 -7.81 3.30
C ALA A 10 15.55 -7.39 4.78
N GLU A 11 16.19 -8.17 5.65
CA GLU A 11 16.40 -7.80 7.05
C GLU A 11 17.20 -6.50 7.18
N GLU A 12 18.25 -6.36 6.39
CA GLU A 12 19.08 -5.17 6.39
C GLU A 12 18.29 -3.94 5.90
N ALA A 13 17.47 -4.10 4.88
CA ALA A 13 16.56 -3.04 4.43
C ALA A 13 15.58 -2.62 5.54
N ILE A 14 15.06 -3.58 6.32
CA ILE A 14 14.22 -3.29 7.50
C ILE A 14 15.01 -2.51 8.56
N ARG A 15 16.23 -2.94 8.90
CA ARG A 15 17.06 -2.23 9.89
C ARG A 15 17.34 -0.79 9.46
N ARG A 16 17.60 -0.56 8.17
CA ARG A 16 17.75 0.79 7.61
C ARG A 16 16.47 1.60 7.70
N ARG A 17 15.31 0.99 7.43
CA ARG A 17 14.00 1.65 7.60
C ARG A 17 13.74 2.01 9.07
N PHE A 18 14.04 1.12 10.01
CA PHE A 18 13.93 1.38 11.44
C PHE A 18 14.79 2.59 11.85
N ALA A 19 16.05 2.62 11.42
CA ALA A 19 16.95 3.74 11.69
C ALA A 19 16.43 5.06 11.08
N LYS A 20 15.95 5.03 9.82
CA LYS A 20 15.39 6.19 9.13
C LYS A 20 14.15 6.75 9.85
N ASP A 21 13.30 5.88 10.38
CA ASP A 21 12.07 6.26 11.10
C ASP A 21 12.34 6.54 12.59
N ASN A 22 13.61 6.61 13.02
CA ASN A 22 14.04 6.75 14.42
C ASN A 22 13.44 5.69 15.37
N PHE A 23 13.05 4.54 14.84
CA PHE A 23 12.50 3.45 15.63
C PHE A 23 13.60 2.78 16.45
N LYS A 24 13.39 2.66 17.76
CA LYS A 24 14.37 2.11 18.71
C LYS A 24 14.26 0.60 18.93
N GLY A 25 13.29 -0.07 18.31
CA GLY A 25 13.14 -1.51 18.45
C GLY A 25 14.16 -2.31 17.65
N GLN A 26 14.32 -3.57 18.03
CA GLN A 26 15.17 -4.53 17.34
C GLN A 26 14.32 -5.42 16.43
N LEU A 27 14.85 -5.80 15.28
CA LEU A 27 14.24 -6.80 14.42
C LEU A 27 14.40 -8.19 15.07
N LYS A 28 13.32 -8.69 15.67
CA LYS A 28 13.25 -10.02 16.29
C LYS A 28 12.01 -10.72 15.79
N TYR A 29 12.19 -11.90 15.22
CA TYR A 29 11.10 -12.67 14.65
C TYR A 29 11.45 -14.16 14.57
N ASP A 30 10.41 -14.99 14.43
CA ASP A 30 10.56 -16.42 14.18
C ASP A 30 10.77 -16.66 12.68
N ALA A 31 11.97 -17.10 12.29
CA ALA A 31 12.32 -17.35 10.90
C ALA A 31 11.41 -18.40 10.23
N GLY A 32 10.88 -19.36 10.99
CA GLY A 32 9.94 -20.36 10.48
C GLY A 32 8.56 -19.79 10.11
N LYS A 33 8.26 -18.55 10.52
CA LYS A 33 7.02 -17.85 10.19
C LYS A 33 7.17 -16.84 9.04
N VAL A 34 8.38 -16.70 8.48
CA VAL A 34 8.58 -15.93 7.24
C VAL A 34 7.75 -16.57 6.13
N LYS A 35 7.05 -15.73 5.36
CA LYS A 35 6.34 -16.15 4.16
C LYS A 35 6.98 -15.50 2.95
N GLU A 36 7.01 -16.22 1.84
CA GLU A 36 7.69 -15.80 0.63
C GLU A 36 6.81 -16.09 -0.58
N THR A 37 6.66 -15.10 -1.45
CA THR A 37 6.10 -15.26 -2.81
C THR A 37 7.23 -15.08 -3.83
N ASP A 38 6.94 -15.14 -5.13
CA ASP A 38 7.94 -14.85 -6.16
C ASP A 38 8.48 -13.41 -6.09
N SER A 39 7.66 -12.47 -5.61
CA SER A 39 7.95 -11.03 -5.61
C SER A 39 8.22 -10.43 -4.22
N TRP A 40 7.82 -11.10 -3.12
CA TRP A 40 7.82 -10.50 -1.78
C TRP A 40 8.29 -11.45 -0.68
N TRP A 41 8.91 -10.88 0.35
CA TRP A 41 9.06 -11.51 1.67
C TRP A 41 8.13 -10.84 2.67
N TYR A 42 7.37 -11.63 3.42
CA TYR A 42 6.72 -11.19 4.65
C TYR A 42 7.53 -11.68 5.85
N ILE A 43 7.97 -10.72 6.66
CA ILE A 43 8.73 -10.95 7.89
C ILE A 43 7.81 -10.60 9.07
N PRO A 44 7.40 -11.60 9.88
CA PRO A 44 6.49 -11.35 10.98
C PRO A 44 7.18 -10.49 12.03
N TYR A 45 6.46 -9.50 12.53
CA TYR A 45 6.99 -8.61 13.57
C TYR A 45 5.82 -8.09 14.37
N THR A 46 5.71 -8.51 15.62
CA THR A 46 4.58 -8.17 16.46
C THR A 46 4.96 -6.98 17.34
N TRP A 47 4.45 -5.82 16.97
CA TRP A 47 4.45 -4.63 17.80
C TRP A 47 3.04 -4.03 17.78
N ILE A 48 2.68 -3.14 18.71
CA ILE A 48 1.31 -2.65 18.89
C ILE A 48 0.80 -2.08 17.55
N GLY A 49 -0.26 -2.69 16.99
CA GLY A 49 -0.84 -2.31 15.70
C GLY A 49 -0.07 -2.75 14.45
N CYS A 50 1.11 -3.35 14.59
CA CYS A 50 1.94 -3.89 13.51
C CYS A 50 1.98 -5.43 13.58
N ARG A 51 1.68 -6.08 12.46
CA ARG A 51 1.75 -7.55 12.36
C ARG A 51 3.00 -8.05 11.65
N GLY A 52 3.78 -7.16 11.05
CA GLY A 52 4.97 -7.52 10.31
C GLY A 52 5.36 -6.49 9.27
N MET A 53 6.36 -6.85 8.50
CA MET A 53 6.83 -6.07 7.35
C MET A 53 6.73 -6.93 6.11
N ILE A 54 6.49 -6.29 4.97
CA ILE A 54 6.65 -6.92 3.66
C ILE A 54 7.71 -6.16 2.87
N VAL A 55 8.59 -6.91 2.24
CA VAL A 55 9.78 -6.40 1.55
C VAL A 55 9.80 -6.91 0.11
N SER A 56 9.98 -5.99 -0.82
CA SER A 56 10.09 -6.28 -2.24
C SER A 56 11.39 -7.01 -2.58
N LYS A 57 11.30 -8.05 -3.40
CA LYS A 57 12.46 -8.79 -3.93
C LYS A 57 13.16 -8.11 -5.10
N SER A 58 12.58 -7.06 -5.68
CA SER A 58 13.18 -6.36 -6.82
C SER A 58 14.00 -5.15 -6.42
N ASP A 59 13.62 -4.47 -5.34
CA ASP A 59 14.20 -3.19 -4.94
C ASP A 59 14.33 -2.98 -3.41
N LEU A 60 14.02 -4.00 -2.60
CA LEU A 60 14.09 -3.97 -1.13
C LEU A 60 13.20 -2.90 -0.49
N TYR A 61 12.17 -2.42 -1.18
CA TYR A 61 11.20 -1.50 -0.58
C TYR A 61 10.42 -2.17 0.56
N VAL A 62 10.40 -1.51 1.73
CA VAL A 62 9.84 -2.03 3.00
C VAL A 62 8.52 -1.33 3.34
N ASN A 63 7.45 -2.11 3.53
CA ASN A 63 6.16 -1.64 4.03
C ASN A 63 5.88 -2.20 5.42
N TRP A 64 5.43 -1.33 6.34
CA TRP A 64 4.94 -1.69 7.66
C TRP A 64 3.48 -2.14 7.57
N LEU A 65 3.19 -3.38 7.92
CA LEU A 65 1.85 -3.92 7.82
C LEU A 65 1.06 -3.72 9.11
N GLY A 66 -0.03 -2.97 9.00
CA GLY A 66 -1.04 -2.91 10.04
C GLY A 66 -1.78 -4.24 10.20
N SER A 67 -2.48 -4.42 11.33
CA SER A 67 -3.29 -5.61 11.62
C SER A 67 -4.69 -5.62 10.98
N ALA A 68 -5.07 -4.56 10.27
CA ALA A 68 -6.43 -4.38 9.74
C ALA A 68 -6.80 -5.29 8.56
N LEU A 69 -5.82 -5.73 7.75
CA LEU A 69 -6.04 -6.59 6.58
C LEU A 69 -5.54 -8.00 6.87
N SER A 70 -6.03 -9.02 6.18
CA SER A 70 -5.46 -10.37 6.17
C SER A 70 -4.12 -10.41 5.40
N LEU A 71 -3.29 -11.43 5.63
CA LEU A 71 -1.96 -11.49 4.99
C LEU A 71 -2.09 -11.68 3.47
N GLU A 72 -3.09 -12.46 3.06
CA GLU A 72 -3.43 -12.67 1.66
C GLU A 72 -3.83 -11.36 0.96
N GLU A 73 -4.64 -10.51 1.62
CA GLU A 73 -4.99 -9.19 1.10
C GLU A 73 -3.77 -8.29 0.94
N CYS A 74 -2.83 -8.32 1.88
CA CYS A 74 -1.61 -7.54 1.75
C CYS A 74 -0.73 -8.00 0.59
N PHE A 75 -0.55 -9.32 0.42
CA PHE A 75 0.13 -9.83 -0.76
C PHE A 75 -0.59 -9.42 -2.05
N TRP A 76 -1.92 -9.59 -2.10
CA TRP A 76 -2.70 -9.18 -3.26
C TRP A 76 -2.52 -7.70 -3.59
N GLY A 77 -2.60 -6.82 -2.58
CA GLY A 77 -2.40 -5.38 -2.74
C GLY A 77 -1.02 -5.07 -3.30
N HIS A 78 0.04 -5.68 -2.77
CA HIS A 78 1.41 -5.45 -3.23
C HIS A 78 1.69 -5.98 -4.63
N GLU A 79 1.13 -7.13 -5.03
CA GLU A 79 1.19 -7.60 -6.42
C GLU A 79 0.49 -6.63 -7.38
N HIS A 80 -0.51 -5.88 -6.90
CA HIS A 80 -1.18 -4.81 -7.65
C HIS A 80 -0.62 -3.42 -7.38
N ARG A 81 0.59 -3.33 -6.79
CA ARG A 81 1.30 -2.07 -6.51
C ARG A 81 0.52 -1.09 -5.62
N ILE A 82 -0.28 -1.62 -4.71
CA ILE A 82 -0.88 -0.87 -3.61
C ILE A 82 0.06 -0.98 -2.41
N TYR A 83 0.35 0.15 -1.77
CA TYR A 83 1.35 0.26 -0.70
C TYR A 83 0.73 0.89 0.54
N CYS A 84 1.44 0.79 1.68
CA CYS A 84 1.04 1.48 2.91
C CYS A 84 1.28 3.00 2.85
N ASP A 85 2.06 3.45 1.85
CA ASP A 85 2.36 4.84 1.51
C ASP A 85 1.40 5.37 0.42
N LEU A 86 1.53 6.66 0.05
CA LEU A 86 0.69 7.29 -0.97
C LEU A 86 1.01 6.75 -2.37
N VAL A 87 -0.04 6.52 -3.17
CA VAL A 87 0.04 6.04 -4.55
C VAL A 87 -0.71 6.96 -5.51
N ASP A 88 -0.25 7.00 -6.76
CA ASP A 88 -1.03 7.50 -7.89
C ASP A 88 -1.80 6.31 -8.45
N PHE A 89 -3.13 6.41 -8.39
CA PHE A 89 -4.06 5.34 -8.74
C PHE A 89 -4.86 5.73 -9.99
N THR A 90 -4.82 4.91 -11.02
CA THR A 90 -5.54 5.15 -12.27
C THR A 90 -6.50 4.01 -12.56
N PHE A 91 -7.80 4.29 -12.55
CA PHE A 91 -8.81 3.35 -13.02
C PHE A 91 -8.62 3.07 -14.52
N ALA A 92 -8.97 1.87 -14.98
CA ALA A 92 -9.04 1.61 -16.42
C ALA A 92 -10.15 2.45 -17.06
N LEU A 93 -9.95 2.88 -18.31
CA LEU A 93 -10.89 3.77 -19.03
C LEU A 93 -12.31 3.19 -19.17
N ASN A 94 -12.44 1.87 -19.13
CA ASN A 94 -13.73 1.17 -19.20
C ASN A 94 -14.40 1.00 -17.82
N THR A 95 -13.78 1.47 -16.73
CA THR A 95 -14.38 1.43 -15.39
C THR A 95 -15.57 2.39 -15.36
N SER A 96 -16.73 1.94 -14.87
CA SER A 96 -17.89 2.83 -14.72
C SER A 96 -17.63 3.86 -13.62
N ARG A 97 -18.12 5.09 -13.83
CA ARG A 97 -18.03 6.17 -12.82
C ARG A 97 -18.75 5.80 -11.52
N GLU A 98 -19.82 5.01 -11.60
CA GLU A 98 -20.54 4.51 -10.43
C GLU A 98 -19.64 3.61 -9.57
N LEU A 99 -18.95 2.64 -10.18
CA LEU A 99 -18.03 1.75 -9.47
C LEU A 99 -16.83 2.53 -8.92
N ALA A 100 -16.26 3.44 -9.72
CA ALA A 100 -15.17 4.31 -9.27
C ALA A 100 -15.59 5.17 -8.07
N GLY A 101 -16.81 5.72 -8.08
CA GLY A 101 -17.39 6.47 -6.97
C GLY A 101 -17.57 5.65 -5.70
N LYS A 102 -18.01 4.40 -5.80
CA LYS A 102 -18.08 3.50 -4.64
C LYS A 102 -16.68 3.24 -4.05
N ILE A 103 -15.69 2.98 -4.91
CA ILE A 103 -14.33 2.64 -4.48
C ILE A 103 -13.60 3.84 -3.87
N ILE A 104 -13.70 5.02 -4.48
CA ILE A 104 -12.90 6.18 -4.07
C ILE A 104 -13.24 6.65 -2.65
N THR A 105 -14.46 6.40 -2.16
CA THR A 105 -14.85 6.64 -0.74
C THR A 105 -13.99 5.87 0.27
N ARG A 106 -13.32 4.79 -0.17
CA ARG A 106 -12.46 3.94 0.67
C ARG A 106 -11.02 4.43 0.73
N PHE A 107 -10.63 5.34 -0.17
CA PHE A 107 -9.28 5.87 -0.18
C PHE A 107 -9.13 6.79 1.02
N GLN A 108 -8.10 6.52 1.82
CA GLN A 108 -7.79 7.34 2.98
C GLN A 108 -6.73 8.36 2.59
N HIS A 109 -6.75 9.51 3.25
CA HIS A 109 -5.86 10.62 2.93
C HIS A 109 -5.05 11.11 4.14
N LEU A 110 -5.27 10.46 5.30
CA LEU A 110 -4.70 10.84 6.59
C LEU A 110 -3.70 9.79 7.08
N LYS A 111 -2.48 9.86 6.57
CA LYS A 111 -1.32 9.48 7.38
C LYS A 111 -0.26 10.58 7.28
N PRO A 112 0.18 11.17 8.41
CA PRO A 112 1.41 11.94 8.41
C PRO A 112 2.57 11.04 7.98
N ASP A 113 3.57 11.62 7.30
CA ASP A 113 4.79 10.89 6.96
C ASP A 113 5.58 10.49 8.22
N SER A 114 6.67 9.74 8.05
CA SER A 114 7.61 9.35 9.14
C SER A 114 8.14 10.51 10.00
N LYS A 115 7.95 11.77 9.57
CA LYS A 115 8.34 12.98 10.29
C LYS A 115 7.15 13.73 10.90
N GLY A 116 5.98 13.11 10.95
CA GLY A 116 4.76 13.73 11.46
C GLY A 116 4.16 14.78 10.51
N ARG A 117 4.68 14.95 9.29
CA ARG A 117 4.17 15.94 8.34
C ARG A 117 2.92 15.38 7.69
N LEU A 118 1.79 16.01 7.96
CA LEU A 118 0.60 15.82 7.12
C LEU A 118 0.95 16.26 5.69
N PRO A 119 0.40 15.60 4.64
CA PRO A 119 0.50 16.12 3.29
C PRO A 119 0.05 17.59 3.29
N MET A 120 0.91 18.53 2.85
CA MET A 120 0.56 19.96 2.85
C MET A 120 -0.66 20.26 1.97
N GLU A 121 -0.89 19.43 0.97
CA GLU A 121 -2.13 19.41 0.20
C GLU A 121 -2.82 18.09 0.48
N PRO A 122 -3.74 18.09 1.45
CA PRO A 122 -4.60 16.96 1.61
C PRO A 122 -5.61 16.99 0.46
N VAL A 123 -5.57 15.96 -0.39
CA VAL A 123 -6.62 15.69 -1.36
C VAL A 123 -7.81 15.16 -0.56
N TRP A 124 -8.43 16.00 0.27
CA TRP A 124 -9.69 15.62 0.91
C TRP A 124 -10.74 15.63 -0.18
N TYR A 125 -11.42 14.51 -0.33
CA TYR A 125 -12.69 14.49 -1.01
C TYR A 125 -13.73 14.26 0.07
N ARG A 126 -14.51 15.28 0.39
CA ARG A 126 -15.77 15.05 1.11
C ARG A 126 -16.64 14.19 0.20
N ASP A 127 -17.49 13.35 0.78
CA ASP A 127 -18.43 12.55 -0.03
C ASP A 127 -19.24 13.42 -0.99
N SER A 128 -19.57 14.66 -0.58
CA SER A 128 -20.27 15.66 -1.41
C SER A 128 -19.48 16.16 -2.63
N GLU A 129 -18.16 15.98 -2.65
CA GLU A 129 -17.28 16.47 -3.71
C GLU A 129 -17.00 15.37 -4.75
N ILE A 130 -17.21 14.09 -4.40
CA ILE A 130 -16.80 12.92 -5.20
C ILE A 130 -17.32 12.99 -6.64
N GLU A 131 -18.57 13.43 -6.84
CA GLU A 131 -19.14 13.55 -8.18
C GLU A 131 -18.33 14.51 -9.07
N GLN A 132 -17.98 15.69 -8.54
CA GLN A 132 -17.20 16.68 -9.26
C GLN A 132 -15.79 16.16 -9.57
N ILE A 133 -15.18 15.46 -8.63
CA ILE A 133 -13.84 14.88 -8.78
C ILE A 133 -13.82 13.76 -9.82
N LEU A 134 -14.84 12.91 -9.84
CA LEU A 134 -15.01 11.92 -10.90
C LEU A 134 -15.16 12.61 -12.26
N LEU A 135 -15.68 13.84 -12.34
CA LEU A 135 -15.76 14.61 -13.58
C LEU A 135 -14.41 15.19 -14.01
N THR A 136 -13.59 15.67 -13.07
CA THR A 136 -12.35 16.41 -13.39
C THR A 136 -11.09 15.55 -13.43
N ASP A 137 -10.96 14.60 -12.51
CA ASP A 137 -9.72 13.86 -12.28
C ASP A 137 -9.78 12.44 -12.83
N PHE A 138 -10.99 11.90 -13.07
CA PHE A 138 -11.12 10.54 -13.60
C PHE A 138 -10.40 10.39 -14.95
N PRO A 139 -9.60 9.33 -15.15
CA PRO A 139 -9.52 8.14 -14.29
C PRO A 139 -8.39 8.16 -13.24
N THR A 140 -7.64 9.25 -13.07
CA THR A 140 -6.38 9.27 -12.31
C THR A 140 -6.45 10.10 -11.03
N PHE A 141 -6.15 9.45 -9.91
CA PHE A 141 -6.17 10.01 -8.56
C PHE A 141 -4.76 9.99 -7.98
N LYS A 142 -4.15 11.17 -7.81
CA LYS A 142 -2.76 11.28 -7.38
C LYS A 142 -2.65 11.34 -5.87
N ARG A 143 -1.62 10.69 -5.30
CA ARG A 143 -1.25 10.79 -3.87
C ARG A 143 -2.33 10.34 -2.88
N HIS A 144 -2.92 9.16 -3.10
CA HIS A 144 -3.95 8.58 -2.24
C HIS A 144 -3.39 7.44 -1.39
N ASN A 145 -3.85 7.28 -0.13
CA ASN A 145 -3.62 6.05 0.62
C ASN A 145 -4.74 5.06 0.29
N VAL A 146 -4.42 4.12 -0.59
CA VAL A 146 -5.37 3.11 -1.10
C VAL A 146 -5.40 1.86 -0.23
N TRP A 147 -4.51 1.76 0.76
CA TRP A 147 -4.25 0.55 1.53
C TRP A 147 -5.51 -0.09 2.13
N TYR A 148 -6.37 0.72 2.75
CA TYR A 148 -7.57 0.21 3.41
C TYR A 148 -8.74 -0.07 2.46
N GLY A 149 -8.61 0.29 1.18
CA GLY A 149 -9.55 -0.08 0.12
C GLY A 149 -9.22 -1.41 -0.54
N ILE A 150 -8.16 -2.11 -0.12
CA ILE A 150 -7.74 -3.41 -0.69
C ILE A 150 -8.89 -4.44 -0.75
N PRO A 151 -9.69 -4.66 0.32
CA PRO A 151 -10.77 -5.65 0.27
C PRO A 151 -11.78 -5.35 -0.84
N GLU A 152 -12.22 -4.10 -0.96
CA GLU A 152 -13.18 -3.67 -1.98
C GLU A 152 -12.57 -3.71 -3.39
N LEU A 153 -11.31 -3.29 -3.53
CA LEU A 153 -10.59 -3.38 -4.81
C LEU A 153 -10.42 -4.83 -5.27
N LYS A 154 -10.06 -5.74 -4.36
CA LYS A 154 -9.92 -7.17 -4.64
C LYS A 154 -11.26 -7.77 -5.04
N HIS A 155 -12.33 -7.40 -4.35
CA HIS A 155 -13.69 -7.82 -4.69
C HIS A 155 -14.08 -7.36 -6.10
N ALA A 156 -14.00 -6.05 -6.37
CA ALA A 156 -14.37 -5.47 -7.66
C ALA A 156 -13.48 -5.97 -8.82
N TRP A 157 -12.19 -6.22 -8.57
CA TRP A 157 -11.29 -6.81 -9.57
C TRP A 157 -11.73 -8.21 -10.00
N ASN A 158 -12.13 -9.02 -9.03
CA ASN A 158 -12.50 -10.42 -9.25
C ASN A 158 -13.94 -10.59 -9.75
N GLN A 159 -14.87 -9.73 -9.34
CA GLN A 159 -16.31 -9.90 -9.59
C GLN A 159 -16.90 -8.90 -10.59
N GLU A 160 -16.34 -7.69 -10.67
CA GLU A 160 -16.92 -6.58 -11.45
C GLU A 160 -16.05 -6.17 -12.63
N GLY A 161 -14.96 -6.89 -12.90
CA GLY A 161 -14.05 -6.63 -14.02
C GLY A 161 -13.21 -5.37 -13.85
N LEU A 162 -13.13 -4.80 -12.64
CA LEU A 162 -12.31 -3.63 -12.35
C LEU A 162 -10.85 -3.89 -12.74
N ARG A 163 -10.25 -2.95 -13.48
CA ARG A 163 -8.82 -2.91 -13.72
C ARG A 163 -8.29 -1.53 -13.37
N PHE A 164 -7.07 -1.48 -12.90
CA PHE A 164 -6.41 -0.23 -12.52
C PHE A 164 -4.89 -0.38 -12.63
N THR A 165 -4.20 0.74 -12.60
CA THR A 165 -2.78 0.81 -12.33
C THR A 165 -2.54 1.61 -11.05
N SER A 166 -1.49 1.24 -10.32
CA SER A 166 -1.08 1.94 -9.10
C SER A 166 0.44 2.03 -9.09
N MET A 167 0.95 3.17 -8.63
CA MET A 167 2.38 3.38 -8.46
C MET A 167 2.64 4.26 -7.25
N LEU A 168 3.75 4.04 -6.54
CA LEU A 168 4.17 4.93 -5.45
C LEU A 168 4.25 6.37 -5.98
N SER A 169 3.55 7.28 -5.31
CA SER A 169 3.63 8.69 -5.64
C SER A 169 5.02 9.20 -5.34
N LYS A 170 5.61 9.95 -6.27
CA LYS A 170 6.85 10.66 -6.01
C LYS A 170 6.56 11.76 -4.99
N VAL A 171 7.35 11.81 -3.91
CA VAL A 171 7.36 12.99 -3.04
C VAL A 171 7.97 14.12 -3.88
N PRO A 172 7.27 15.26 -4.08
CA PRO A 172 7.85 16.41 -4.78
C PRO A 172 9.07 16.95 -4.05
#